data_AF-A0A955WKW9-F1
#
_entry.id   AF-A0A955WKW9-F1
#
_cell.length_a   1.000
_cell.length_b   1.000
_cell.length_c   1.000
_cell.angle_alpha   90.00
_cell.angle_beta   90.00
_cell.angle_gamma   90.00
#
_symmetry.space_group_name_H-M   'P 1'
#
loop_
_entity.id
_entity.type
_entity.pdbx_description
1 polymer ?
#
loop_
_entity_poly.entity_id
_entity_poly.type
_entity_poly.pdbx_seq_one_letter_code
_entity_poly.pdbx_strand_id
1 'polypeptide(L)' 'EALTVRGGVDGVFVLDADGQTARWRPVMVGLRDAGRVQISGDGLTGQVVTLGQQLIDDGSPVVLAEVGPTDAGPPN' A
#
# COMPACT_ATOMS: atom_id res chain seq x y z
N GLU A 1 7.68 3.33 -3.07
CA GLU A 1 7.46 1.88 -2.89
C GLU A 1 6.49 1.70 -1.72
N ALA A 2 5.51 0.79 -1.81
CA ALA A 2 4.41 0.68 -0.84
C ALA A 2 4.55 -0.47 0.18
N LEU A 3 5.48 -1.39 -0.08
CA LEU A 3 5.74 -2.54 0.78
C LEU A 3 6.53 -2.10 2.02
N THR A 4 6.18 -2.64 3.18
CA THR A 4 6.90 -2.44 4.44
C THR A 4 7.14 -3.78 5.10
N VAL A 5 8.21 -3.88 5.89
CA VAL A 5 8.52 -5.09 6.68
C VAL A 5 8.38 -4.75 8.16
N ARG A 6 7.50 -5.46 8.86
CA ARG A 6 7.31 -5.33 10.31
C ARG A 6 7.55 -6.68 10.97
N GLY A 7 8.50 -6.73 11.91
CA GLY A 7 8.81 -7.96 12.64
C GLY A 7 9.24 -9.14 11.75
N GLY A 8 9.81 -8.85 10.57
CA GLY A 8 10.20 -9.87 9.58
C GLY A 8 9.07 -10.33 8.65
N VAL A 9 7.89 -9.71 8.72
CA VAL A 9 6.74 -10.00 7.84
C VAL A 9 6.54 -8.83 6.87
N ASP A 10 6.54 -9.13 5.57
CA ASP A 10 6.15 -8.19 4.52
C ASP A 10 4.65 -7.85 4.63
N GLY A 11 4.31 -6.58 4.46
CA GLY A 11 2.94 -6.09 4.55
C GLY A 11 2.75 -4.76 3.86
N VAL A 12 1.50 -4.44 3.59
CA VAL A 12 1.09 -3.15 3.02
C VAL A 12 0.02 -2.53 3.88
N PHE A 13 -0.06 -1.20 3.86
CA PHE A 13 -1.14 -0.47 4.51
C PHE A 13 -2.26 -0.23 3.51
N VAL A 14 -3.44 -0.74 3.84
CA VAL A 14 -4.65 -0.57 3.02
C VAL A 14 -5.58 0.37 3.77
N LEU A 15 -6.16 1.30 3.05
CA LEU A 15 -7.17 2.19 3.60
C LEU A 15 -8.49 1.45 3.81
N ASP A 16 -9.15 1.77 4.93
CA ASP A 16 -10.52 1.30 5.18
C ASP A 16 -11.51 1.93 4.19
N ALA A 17 -12.74 1.42 4.13
CA ALA A 17 -13.78 1.90 3.22
C ALA A 17 -14.10 3.39 3.42
N ASP A 18 -13.94 3.89 4.65
CA ASP A 18 -14.09 5.30 5.00
C ASP A 18 -12.92 6.19 4.50
N GLY A 19 -11.81 5.59 4.04
CA GLY A 19 -10.65 6.33 3.50
C GLY A 19 -9.86 7.13 4.54
N GLN A 20 -10.14 6.96 5.82
CA GLN A 20 -9.55 7.74 6.93
C GLN A 20 -8.62 6.95 7.85
N THR A 21 -8.62 5.62 7.74
CA THR A 21 -7.84 4.74 8.63
C THR A 21 -6.98 3.81 7.80
N ALA A 22 -5.69 3.73 8.12
CA ALA A 22 -4.79 2.76 7.51
C ALA A 22 -4.77 1.47 8.35
N ARG A 23 -5.02 0.34 7.71
CA ARG A 23 -4.89 -0.98 8.31
C ARG A 23 -3.70 -1.73 7.75
N TRP A 24 -2.92 -2.31 8.64
CA TRP A 24 -1.81 -3.16 8.27
C TRP A 24 -2.34 -4.51 7.77
N ARG A 25 -1.95 -4.89 6.55
CA ARG A 25 -2.26 -6.19 5.97
C ARG A 25 -0.96 -6.93 5.66
N PRO A 26 -0.69 -8.07 6.32
CA PRO A 26 0.45 -8.89 5.95
C PRO A 26 0.23 -9.45 4.54
N VAL A 27 1.28 -9.43 3.72
CA VAL A 27 1.26 -9.96 2.35
C VAL A 27 2.43 -10.88 2.12
N MET A 28 2.20 -11.91 1.32
CA MET A 28 3.26 -12.79 0.86
C MET A 28 3.81 -12.25 -0.45
N VAL A 29 5.10 -11.97 -0.48
CA VAL A 29 5.80 -11.61 -1.71
C VAL A 29 6.01 -12.86 -2.53
N GLY A 30 5.46 -12.90 -3.74
CA GLY A 30 5.61 -14.01 -4.67
C GLY A 30 6.82 -13.83 -5.58
N LEU A 31 6.60 -13.11 -6.69
CA LEU A 31 7.61 -12.89 -7.73
C LEU A 31 8.15 -11.45 -7.68
N ARG A 32 9.48 -11.29 -7.79
CA ARG A 32 10.14 -10.00 -7.96
C ARG A 32 10.77 -9.96 -9.34
N ASP A 33 10.32 -9.07 -10.22
CA ASP A 33 10.77 -8.96 -11.61
C ASP A 33 11.03 -7.50 -12.00
N ALA A 34 12.27 -7.18 -12.39
CA ALA A 34 12.69 -5.94 -13.05
C ALA A 34 12.05 -4.62 -12.54
N GLY A 35 11.89 -4.47 -11.23
CA GLY A 35 11.30 -3.28 -10.59
C GLY A 35 9.82 -3.39 -10.21
N ARG A 36 9.19 -4.55 -10.44
CA ARG A 36 7.84 -4.89 -9.97
C ARG A 36 7.88 -6.08 -9.04
N VAL A 37 6.99 -6.07 -8.06
CA VAL A 37 6.86 -7.13 -7.08
C VAL A 37 5.40 -7.56 -7.02
N GLN A 38 5.16 -8.84 -7.25
CA GLN A 38 3.86 -9.45 -7.02
C GLN A 38 3.73 -9.79 -5.54
N ILE A 39 2.62 -9.35 -4.97
CA ILE A 39 2.21 -9.69 -3.61
C ILE A 39 0.87 -10.39 -3.64
N SER A 40 0.67 -11.31 -2.70
CA SER A 40 -0.59 -12.01 -2.49
C SER A 40 -1.01 -11.84 -1.03
N GLY A 41 -2.25 -11.44 -0.81
CA GLY A 41 -2.79 -11.21 0.53
C GLY A 41 -4.29 -11.03 0.48
N ASP A 42 -4.93 -11.25 1.62
CA ASP A 42 -6.38 -11.19 1.76
C ASP A 42 -6.84 -9.75 2.06
N GLY A 43 -7.91 -9.32 1.38
CA GLY A 43 -8.49 -7.98 1.52
C GLY A 43 -7.56 -6.84 1.13
N LEU A 44 -6.74 -7.04 0.08
CA LEU A 44 -5.94 -6.00 -0.58
C LEU A 44 -6.75 -5.14 -1.56
N THR A 45 -8.07 -5.16 -1.45
CA THR A 45 -9.00 -4.37 -2.24
C THR A 45 -9.12 -2.97 -1.64
N GLY A 46 -8.79 -1.94 -2.42
CA GLY A 46 -8.92 -0.54 -2.02
C GLY A 46 -7.71 0.28 -2.40
N GLN A 47 -7.52 1.40 -1.69
CA GLN A 47 -6.38 2.28 -1.86
C GLN A 47 -5.23 1.84 -0.95
N VAL A 48 -4.03 1.72 -1.51
CA VAL A 48 -2.81 1.32 -0.79
C VAL A 48 -1.98 2.56 -0.48
N VAL A 49 -1.49 2.66 0.75
CA VAL A 49 -0.62 3.74 1.18
C VAL A 49 0.78 3.52 0.61
N THR A 50 1.25 4.49 -0.18
CA THR A 50 2.57 4.43 -0.85
C THR A 50 3.57 5.44 -0.30
N LEU A 51 3.11 6.37 0.54
CA LEU A 51 3.87 7.45 1.16
C LEU A 51 3.49 7.56 2.63
N GLY A 52 4.48 7.75 3.49
CA GLY A 52 4.27 7.95 4.92
C GLY A 52 4.07 6.66 5.73
N GLN A 53 4.10 5.47 5.10
CA GLN A 53 3.83 4.21 5.81
C GLN A 53 4.82 3.88 6.94
N GLN A 54 6.03 4.45 6.92
CA GLN A 54 7.02 4.32 7.98
C GLN A 54 6.72 5.16 9.24
N LEU A 55 5.75 6.08 9.19
CA LEU A 55 5.40 7.00 10.27
C LEU A 55 4.11 6.64 11.00
N ILE A 56 3.40 5.62 10.51
CA ILE A 56 2.05 5.24 10.95
C ILE A 56 2.02 3.78 11.37
N ASP A 57 1.16 3.46 12.33
CA ASP A 57 0.89 2.11 12.83
C ASP A 57 -0.47 1.58 12.40
N ASP A 58 -0.72 0.29 12.64
CA ASP A 58 -2.03 -0.31 12.39
C ASP A 58 -3.13 0.44 13.15
N GLY A 59 -4.18 0.83 12.44
CA GLY A 59 -5.28 1.61 13.00
C GLY A 59 -4.98 3.10 13.15
N SER A 60 -3.86 3.59 12.62
CA SER A 60 -3.56 5.02 12.64
C SER A 60 -4.49 5.79 11.69
N PRO A 61 -4.97 6.98 12.12
CA PRO A 61 -5.69 7.87 11.24
C PRO A 61 -4.74 8.40 10.17
N VAL A 62 -5.16 8.34 8.92
CA VAL A 62 -4.39 8.84 7.78
C VAL A 62 -5.26 9.79 6.97
N VAL A 63 -4.62 10.80 6.40
CA VAL A 63 -5.27 11.71 5.47
C VAL A 63 -4.95 11.23 4.07
N LEU A 64 -5.99 10.96 3.30
CA LEU A 64 -5.83 10.66 1.89
C LEU A 64 -5.35 11.93 1.19
N ALA A 65 -4.08 11.93 0.76
CA ALA A 65 -3.62 12.96 -0.16
C ALA A 65 -4.34 12.72 -1.49
N GLU A 66 -5.08 13.71 -1.98
CA GLU A 66 -5.64 13.67 -3.33
C GLU A 66 -4.50 13.38 -4.31
N VAL A 67 -4.54 12.19 -4.91
CA VAL A 67 -3.58 11.79 -5.92
C VAL A 67 -3.93 12.63 -7.15
N GLY A 68 -3.21 13.73 -7.34
CA GLY A 68 -3.20 14.47 -8.61
C GLY A 68 -2.97 13.48 -9.77
N PRO A 69 -3.54 13.76 -10.95
CA PRO A 69 -3.75 12.79 -12.02
C PRO A 69 -2.52 11.91 -12.17
N THR A 70 -2.72 10.60 -11.94
CA THR A 70 -1.70 9.59 -12.20
C THR A 70 -1.13 9.88 -13.57
N ASP A 71 0.18 10.13 -13.64
CA ASP A 71 0.95 10.30 -14.88
C ASP A 71 0.92 8.96 -15.64
N ALA A 72 -0.25 8.64 -16.18
CA ALA A 72 -0.41 7.67 -17.23
C ALA A 72 0.20 8.35 -18.45
N GLY A 73 1.46 8.02 -18.73
CA GLY A 73 2.17 8.50 -19.91
C GLY A 73 1.28 8.42 -21.16
N PRO A 74 1.41 9.37 -22.10
CA PRO A 74 0.44 9.57 -23.17
C PRO A 74 0.23 8.28 -23.96
N PRO A 75 -1.03 7.94 -24.31
CA PRO A 75 -1.29 6.85 -25.25
C PRO A 75 -0.64 7.22 -26.58
N ASN A 76 0.28 6.35 -27.02
CA ASN A 76 0.91 6.37 -28.34
C ASN A 76 -0.13 6.22 -29.46
#